data_AF-A0A1W9UET5-F1
#
_entry.id   AF-A0A1W9UET5-F1
#
_cell.length_a   1.000
_cell.length_b   1.000
_cell.length_c   1.000
_cell.angle_alpha   90.00
_cell.angle_beta   90.00
_cell.angle_gamma   90.00
#
_symmetry.space_group_name_H-M   'P 1'
#
loop_
_entity.id
_entity.type
_entity.pdbx_description
1 polymer ?
#
loop_
_entity_poly.entity_id
_entity_poly.type
_entity_poly.pdbx_seq_one_letter_code
_entity_poly.pdbx_strand_id
1 'polypeptide(L)'
;MKWKLILPLACLLALGITATALAHGAKIEYTISMAIEIHAAYDTGTPMAGGQVTVYAPDDPSTPWLTGVCDEEGRFIFTPDTSKPGTWDVQVRQAGHGDMVHIPIGEDMAVSGSTGYTPLQIVLMGVCVVWGFVGSAFFFSRRKA
;
A
#
# COMPACT_ATOMS: atom_id res chain seq x y z
N MET A 1 77.54 -31.37 7.78
CA MET A 1 76.19 -31.83 8.21
C MET A 1 75.18 -30.70 8.43
N LYS A 2 75.59 -29.43 8.61
CA LYS A 2 74.66 -28.32 8.91
C LYS A 2 73.87 -27.77 7.70
N TRP A 3 74.39 -27.88 6.48
CA TRP A 3 73.75 -27.36 5.25
C TRP A 3 72.45 -28.07 4.85
N LYS A 4 72.34 -29.38 5.14
CA LYS A 4 71.15 -30.19 4.78
C LYS A 4 69.87 -29.76 5.51
N LEU A 5 69.99 -29.04 6.63
CA LEU A 5 68.87 -28.49 7.41
C LEU A 5 68.53 -27.04 7.01
N ILE A 6 69.47 -26.31 6.39
CA ILE A 6 69.26 -24.91 6.00
C ILE A 6 68.34 -24.82 4.78
N LEU A 7 68.49 -25.74 3.83
CA LEU A 7 67.67 -25.78 2.62
C LEU A 7 66.17 -26.03 2.88
N PRO A 8 65.76 -27.03 3.69
CA PRO A 8 64.35 -27.21 4.03
C PRO A 8 63.82 -26.08 4.90
N LEU A 9 64.65 -25.50 5.79
CA LEU A 9 64.24 -24.36 6.62
C LEU A 9 63.99 -23.10 5.79
N ALA A 10 64.87 -22.80 4.83
CA ALA A 10 64.69 -21.69 3.90
C ALA A 10 63.47 -21.89 2.99
N CYS A 11 63.22 -23.14 2.56
CA CYS A 11 62.02 -23.49 1.80
C CYS A 11 60.75 -23.29 2.65
N LEU A 12 60.76 -23.73 3.92
CA LEU A 12 59.65 -23.54 4.86
C LEU A 12 59.36 -22.06 5.15
N LEU A 13 60.41 -21.22 5.25
CA LEU A 13 60.26 -19.77 5.40
C LEU A 13 59.72 -19.08 4.14
N ALA A 14 60.07 -19.56 2.94
CA ALA A 14 59.52 -19.05 1.69
C ALA A 14 58.03 -19.39 1.51
N LEU A 15 57.56 -20.51 2.08
CA LEU A 15 56.14 -20.88 2.18
C LEU A 15 55.34 -19.99 3.15
N GLY A 16 56.01 -19.19 4.00
CA GLY A 16 55.40 -18.28 4.96
C GLY A 16 55.04 -16.88 4.42
N ILE A 17 55.33 -16.59 3.15
CA ILE A 17 54.94 -15.33 2.49
C ILE A 17 53.45 -15.45 2.17
N THR A 18 52.60 -15.20 3.17
CA THR A 18 51.16 -15.21 3.00
C THR A 18 50.75 -14.05 2.08
N ALA A 19 50.16 -14.40 0.93
CA ALA A 19 49.49 -13.41 0.10
C ALA A 19 48.44 -12.66 0.95
N THR A 20 48.31 -11.35 0.76
CA THR A 20 47.29 -10.55 1.43
C THR A 20 45.91 -11.13 1.14
N ALA A 21 45.31 -11.81 2.11
CA ALA A 21 43.96 -12.31 1.99
C ALA A 21 43.00 -11.11 2.01
N LEU A 22 42.40 -10.80 0.86
CA LEU A 22 41.28 -9.85 0.73
C LEU A 22 40.05 -10.49 1.38
N ALA A 23 40.02 -10.47 2.71
CA ALA A 23 38.80 -10.76 3.45
C ALA A 23 37.77 -9.67 3.09
N HIS A 24 36.69 -10.06 2.43
CA HIS A 24 35.62 -9.13 2.10
C HIS A 24 34.87 -8.78 3.40
N GLY A 25 34.71 -7.49 3.66
CA GLY A 25 33.81 -6.99 4.70
C GLY A 25 32.41 -6.78 4.14
N ALA A 26 31.38 -7.15 4.90
CA ALA A 26 30.00 -6.79 4.59
C ALA A 26 29.62 -5.51 5.36
N LYS A 27 29.06 -4.51 4.66
CA LYS A 27 28.46 -3.32 5.27
C LYS A 27 26.95 -3.42 5.11
N ILE A 28 26.22 -3.35 6.22
CA ILE A 28 24.76 -3.43 6.26
C ILE A 28 24.23 -2.14 6.85
N GLU A 29 23.30 -1.49 6.16
CA GLU A 29 22.56 -0.31 6.63
C GLU A 29 21.05 -0.64 6.55
N TYR A 30 20.27 -0.15 7.50
CA TYR A 30 18.82 -0.36 7.52
C TYR A 30 18.09 0.93 7.87
N THR A 31 16.84 1.04 7.44
CA THR A 31 15.91 2.11 7.82
C THR A 31 14.54 1.50 7.99
N ILE A 32 13.84 1.88 9.06
CA ILE A 32 12.47 1.42 9.34
C ILE A 32 11.52 2.52 8.86
N SER A 33 10.61 2.17 7.95
CA SER A 33 9.58 3.06 7.41
C SER A 33 8.21 2.40 7.51
N MET A 34 7.15 3.21 7.59
CA MET A 34 5.79 2.71 7.47
C MET A 34 5.46 2.38 6.00
N ALA A 35 4.56 1.42 5.79
CA ALA A 35 3.99 1.13 4.48
C ALA A 35 2.48 1.02 4.63
N ILE A 36 1.75 1.56 3.66
CA ILE A 36 0.30 1.44 3.55
C ILE A 36 0.01 0.42 2.46
N GLU A 37 -0.75 -0.60 2.81
CA GLU A 37 -1.29 -1.57 1.88
C GLU A 37 -2.77 -1.25 1.63
N ILE A 38 -3.11 -1.11 0.35
CA ILE A 38 -4.48 -1.02 -0.14
C ILE A 38 -4.87 -2.39 -0.67
N HIS A 39 -6.02 -2.90 -0.26
CA HIS A 39 -6.63 -4.08 -0.85
C HIS A 39 -7.96 -3.66 -1.49
N ALA A 40 -7.99 -3.66 -2.82
CA ALA A 40 -9.13 -3.23 -3.62
C ALA A 40 -9.87 -4.44 -4.19
N ALA A 41 -11.18 -4.51 -3.89
CA ALA A 41 -12.07 -5.56 -4.38
C ALA A 41 -13.42 -4.96 -4.76
N TYR A 42 -14.12 -5.61 -5.69
CA TYR A 42 -15.51 -5.31 -5.99
C TYR A 42 -16.42 -5.71 -4.81
N ASP A 43 -17.66 -5.22 -4.79
CA ASP A 43 -18.70 -5.62 -3.83
C ASP A 43 -19.00 -7.13 -3.84
N THR A 44 -18.73 -7.80 -4.97
CA THR A 44 -18.76 -9.26 -5.12
C THR A 44 -17.62 -9.99 -4.40
N GLY A 45 -16.61 -9.27 -3.89
CA GLY A 45 -15.39 -9.82 -3.30
C GLY A 45 -14.29 -10.17 -4.32
N THR A 46 -14.55 -10.00 -5.62
CA THR A 46 -13.53 -10.24 -6.66
C THR A 46 -12.44 -9.16 -6.58
N PRO A 47 -11.14 -9.51 -6.63
CA PRO A 47 -10.06 -8.52 -6.61
C PRO A 47 -10.12 -7.56 -7.80
N MET A 48 -9.76 -6.29 -7.57
CA MET A 48 -9.61 -5.27 -8.62
C MET A 48 -8.21 -5.37 -9.27
N ALA A 49 -7.92 -6.53 -9.86
CA ALA A 49 -6.63 -6.82 -10.47
C ALA A 49 -6.32 -5.86 -11.63
N GLY A 50 -5.19 -5.15 -11.58
CA GLY A 50 -4.88 -4.14 -12.59
C GLY A 50 -5.65 -2.80 -12.42
N GLY A 51 -6.31 -2.59 -11.29
CA GLY A 51 -6.95 -1.31 -10.96
C GLY A 51 -5.93 -0.17 -10.87
N GLN A 52 -6.25 0.98 -11.47
CA GLN A 52 -5.42 2.18 -11.44
C GLN A 52 -5.50 2.84 -10.07
N VAL A 53 -4.35 3.08 -9.45
CA VAL A 53 -4.24 3.75 -8.15
C VAL A 53 -3.68 5.15 -8.32
N THR A 54 -4.29 6.13 -7.67
CA THR A 54 -3.80 7.50 -7.57
C THR A 54 -3.79 7.94 -6.12
N VAL A 55 -2.63 8.36 -5.64
CA VAL A 55 -2.40 8.83 -4.27
C VAL A 55 -2.17 10.34 -4.30
N TYR A 56 -2.86 11.05 -3.43
CA TYR A 56 -2.73 12.50 -3.25
C TYR A 56 -2.20 12.81 -1.86
N ALA A 57 -1.24 13.73 -1.81
CA ALA A 57 -0.66 14.16 -0.55
C ALA A 57 -1.55 15.23 0.12
N PRO A 58 -1.52 15.35 1.47
CA PRO A 58 -2.38 16.29 2.19
C PRO A 58 -2.19 17.76 1.81
N ASP A 59 -0.99 18.13 1.33
CA ASP A 59 -0.62 19.49 0.96
C ASP A 59 -1.05 19.89 -0.46
N ASP A 60 -1.28 18.92 -1.34
CA ASP A 60 -1.82 19.13 -2.68
C ASP A 60 -2.78 17.99 -3.08
N PRO A 61 -4.07 18.08 -2.68
CA PRO A 61 -5.07 17.06 -2.99
C PRO A 61 -5.53 17.09 -4.46
N SER A 62 -5.05 18.04 -5.27
CA SER A 62 -5.46 18.21 -6.67
C SER A 62 -4.48 17.59 -7.67
N THR A 63 -3.21 17.44 -7.26
CA THR A 63 -2.16 16.85 -8.08
C THR A 63 -1.78 15.47 -7.57
N PRO A 64 -1.77 14.42 -8.42
CA PRO A 64 -1.27 13.11 -8.03
C PRO A 64 0.16 13.18 -7.49
N TRP A 65 0.36 12.69 -6.27
CA TRP A 65 1.69 12.52 -5.68
C TRP A 65 2.34 11.22 -6.17
N LEU A 66 1.55 10.14 -6.24
CA LEU A 66 1.98 8.84 -6.77
C LEU A 66 0.85 8.23 -7.58
N THR A 67 1.21 7.55 -8.67
CA THR A 67 0.29 6.72 -9.44
C THR A 67 0.84 5.30 -9.52
N GLY A 68 -0.06 4.32 -9.66
CA GLY A 68 0.30 2.92 -9.69
C GLY A 68 -0.84 2.05 -10.16
N VAL A 69 -0.64 0.73 -10.03
CA VAL A 69 -1.61 -0.28 -10.45
C VAL A 69 -1.63 -1.40 -9.41
N CYS A 70 -2.82 -1.91 -9.09
CA CYS A 70 -2.98 -3.08 -8.21
C CYS A 70 -2.42 -4.37 -8.84
N ASP A 71 -1.90 -5.26 -8.00
CA ASP A 71 -1.47 -6.62 -8.39
C ASP A 71 -2.66 -7.55 -8.72
N GLU A 72 -2.39 -8.83 -9.04
CA GLU A 72 -3.41 -9.81 -9.41
C GLU A 72 -4.43 -10.10 -8.29
N GLU A 73 -4.04 -9.86 -7.04
CA GLU A 73 -4.91 -9.97 -5.88
C GLU A 73 -5.51 -8.61 -5.46
N GLY A 74 -5.44 -7.60 -6.32
CA GLY A 74 -6.05 -6.28 -6.07
C GLY A 74 -5.30 -5.46 -5.03
N ARG A 75 -4.05 -5.81 -4.68
CA ARG A 75 -3.26 -5.08 -3.68
C ARG A 75 -2.38 -4.02 -4.32
N PHE A 76 -2.17 -2.93 -3.58
CA PHE A 76 -1.20 -1.89 -3.91
C PHE A 76 -0.54 -1.39 -2.64
N ILE A 77 0.80 -1.35 -2.61
CA ILE A 77 1.57 -0.93 -1.44
C ILE A 77 2.36 0.33 -1.78
N PHE A 78 2.34 1.31 -0.88
CA PHE A 78 3.18 2.49 -0.98
C PHE A 78 3.69 2.94 0.39
N THR A 79 4.81 3.66 0.39
CA THR A 79 5.36 4.32 1.59
C THR A 79 5.09 5.82 1.48
N PRO A 80 4.21 6.38 2.32
CA PRO A 80 3.93 7.82 2.33
C PRO A 80 5.12 8.62 2.85
N ASP A 81 5.22 9.89 2.43
CA ASP A 81 6.20 10.82 2.99
C ASP A 81 5.75 11.26 4.40
N THR A 82 6.43 10.75 5.43
CA THR A 82 6.08 11.02 6.84
C THR A 82 6.39 12.45 7.26
N SER A 83 7.12 13.23 6.46
CA SER A 83 7.30 14.67 6.70
C SER A 83 6.04 15.49 6.38
N LYS A 84 5.04 14.86 5.71
CA LYS A 84 3.75 15.43 5.34
C LYS A 84 2.62 14.78 6.16
N PRO A 85 2.47 15.13 7.45
CA PRO A 85 1.37 14.64 8.25
C PRO A 85 0.04 15.21 7.73
N GLY A 86 -1.04 14.44 7.88
CA GLY A 86 -2.36 14.83 7.42
C GLY A 86 -3.14 13.67 6.82
N THR A 87 -4.23 13.99 6.13
CA THR A 87 -5.08 12.99 5.47
C THR A 87 -4.61 12.79 4.04
N TRP A 88 -4.18 11.58 3.73
CA TRP A 88 -3.79 11.15 2.39
C TRP A 88 -4.99 10.55 1.69
N ASP A 89 -5.24 10.97 0.45
CA ASP A 89 -6.35 10.45 -0.34
C ASP A 89 -5.84 9.41 -1.33
N VAL A 90 -6.41 8.22 -1.31
CA VAL A 90 -6.04 7.15 -2.23
C VAL A 90 -7.26 6.71 -3.01
N GLN A 91 -7.23 6.92 -4.32
CA GLN A 91 -8.27 6.48 -5.24
C GLN A 91 -7.83 5.21 -5.97
N VAL A 92 -8.72 4.22 -6.04
CA VAL A 92 -8.55 3.04 -6.90
C VAL A 92 -9.69 2.98 -7.90
N ARG A 93 -9.36 2.82 -9.19
CA ARG A 93 -10.34 2.80 -10.30
C ARG A 93 -10.05 1.70 -11.31
N GLN A 94 -11.11 1.01 -11.73
CA GLN A 94 -11.05 0.02 -12.80
C GLN A 94 -12.39 -0.06 -13.55
N ALA A 95 -12.33 0.03 -14.89
CA ALA A 95 -13.49 -0.17 -15.77
C ALA A 95 -14.74 0.65 -15.39
N GLY A 96 -14.56 1.90 -14.95
CA GLY A 96 -15.67 2.78 -14.54
C GLY A 96 -16.14 2.61 -13.10
N HIS A 97 -15.66 1.58 -12.40
CA HIS A 97 -15.83 1.41 -10.95
C HIS A 97 -14.63 1.99 -10.21
N GLY A 98 -14.83 2.41 -8.96
CA GLY A 98 -13.75 2.84 -8.08
C GLY A 98 -14.26 3.57 -6.87
N ASP A 99 -13.34 3.77 -5.93
CA ASP A 99 -13.61 4.44 -4.66
C ASP A 99 -12.37 5.21 -4.19
N MET A 100 -12.54 6.03 -3.16
CA MET A 100 -11.46 6.80 -2.54
C MET A 100 -11.47 6.59 -1.03
N VAL A 101 -10.29 6.31 -0.47
CA VAL A 101 -10.07 6.19 0.97
C VAL A 101 -9.26 7.38 1.48
N HIS A 102 -9.57 7.80 2.70
CA HIS A 102 -8.93 8.91 3.40
C HIS A 102 -8.12 8.36 4.57
N ILE A 103 -6.79 8.43 4.48
CA ILE A 103 -5.88 7.78 5.41
C ILE A 103 -5.19 8.85 6.26
N PRO A 104 -5.54 8.98 7.56
CA PRO A 104 -4.85 9.90 8.45
C PRO A 104 -3.46 9.36 8.81
N ILE A 105 -2.42 10.16 8.58
CA ILE A 105 -1.03 9.87 8.96
C ILE A 105 -0.57 10.93 9.95
N GLY A 106 -0.22 10.52 11.18
CA GLY A 106 0.09 11.43 12.28
C GLY A 106 -0.01 10.78 13.67
N GLU A 107 -0.18 11.57 14.72
CA GLU A 107 0.03 11.15 16.13
C GLU A 107 -0.89 10.03 16.67
N ASP A 108 -1.97 9.66 15.97
CA ASP A 108 -2.86 8.55 16.35
C ASP A 108 -3.03 7.52 15.21
N MET A 109 -1.95 6.83 14.83
CA MET A 109 -2.02 5.80 13.80
C MET A 109 -2.47 4.44 14.35
N ALA A 110 -3.78 4.24 14.39
CA ALA A 110 -4.41 2.92 14.32
C ALA A 110 -5.74 3.05 13.57
N VAL A 111 -5.70 3.08 12.23
CA VAL A 111 -6.91 3.21 11.43
C VAL A 111 -6.91 2.21 10.29
N SER A 112 -7.49 1.04 10.55
CA SER A 112 -8.03 0.20 9.48
C SER A 112 -9.40 0.77 9.11
N GLY A 113 -9.52 1.24 7.88
CA GLY A 113 -10.77 1.74 7.31
C GLY A 113 -11.16 0.91 6.09
N SER A 114 -12.45 0.67 5.91
CA SER A 114 -13.02 0.07 4.70
C SER A 114 -14.11 0.98 4.18
N THR A 115 -14.18 1.15 2.86
CA THR A 115 -15.29 1.83 2.20
C THR A 115 -16.28 0.80 1.63
N GLY A 116 -17.38 1.28 1.03
CA GLY A 116 -18.45 0.45 0.50
C GLY A 116 -19.64 0.28 1.46
N TYR A 117 -20.76 -0.22 0.90
CA TYR A 117 -22.00 -0.47 1.63
C TYR A 117 -22.28 -1.96 1.76
N THR A 118 -22.89 -2.35 2.87
CA THR A 118 -23.42 -3.70 3.05
C THR A 118 -24.64 -3.95 2.16
N PRO A 119 -24.94 -5.20 1.77
CA PRO A 119 -26.14 -5.53 1.00
C PRO A 119 -27.43 -5.04 1.67
N LEU A 120 -27.49 -5.12 3.00
CA LEU A 120 -28.65 -4.64 3.76
C LEU A 120 -28.80 -3.12 3.66
N GLN A 121 -27.72 -2.35 3.76
CA GLN A 121 -27.75 -0.89 3.57
C GLN A 121 -28.27 -0.55 2.17
N ILE A 122 -27.79 -1.22 1.13
CA ILE A 122 -28.25 -1.01 -0.25
C ILE A 122 -29.75 -1.30 -0.38
N VAL A 123 -30.23 -2.42 0.17
CA VAL A 123 -31.66 -2.77 0.15
C VAL A 123 -32.49 -1.74 0.91
N LEU A 124 -32.05 -1.30 2.10
CA LEU A 124 -32.76 -0.32 2.90
C LEU A 124 -32.87 1.03 2.20
N MET A 125 -31.79 1.49 1.56
CA MET A 125 -31.81 2.70 0.72
C MET A 125 -32.83 2.56 -0.42
N GLY A 126 -32.88 1.41 -1.09
CA GLY A 126 -33.88 1.12 -2.12
C GLY A 126 -35.32 1.19 -1.61
N VAL A 127 -35.61 0.60 -0.44
CA VAL A 127 -36.93 0.64 0.19
C VAL A 127 -37.34 2.08 0.53
N CYS A 128 -36.43 2.88 1.08
CA CYS A 128 -36.69 4.29 1.39
C CYS A 128 -37.05 5.10 0.14
N VAL A 129 -36.35 4.87 -0.98
CA VAL A 129 -36.64 5.53 -2.25
C VAL A 129 -38.03 5.15 -2.77
N VAL A 130 -38.36 3.85 -2.80
CA VAL A 130 -39.69 3.38 -3.22
C VAL A 130 -40.79 3.96 -2.33
N TRP A 131 -40.59 3.94 -1.02
CA TRP A 131 -41.53 4.53 -0.06
C TRP A 131 -41.72 6.04 -0.28
N GLY A 132 -40.65 6.77 -0.60
CA GLY A 132 -40.71 8.19 -0.95
C GLY A 132 -41.56 8.45 -2.20
N PHE A 133 -41.43 7.62 -3.23
CA PHE A 133 -42.27 7.71 -4.43
C PHE A 133 -43.74 7.38 -4.13
N VAL A 134 -44.00 6.32 -3.35
CA VAL A 134 -45.36 5.94 -2.94
C VAL A 134 -46.02 7.04 -2.10
N GLY A 135 -45.30 7.58 -1.11
CA GLY A 135 -45.77 8.68 -0.29
C GLY A 135 -46.07 9.93 -1.10
N SER A 136 -45.19 10.27 -2.05
CA SER A 136 -45.40 11.40 -2.98
C SER A 136 -46.65 11.19 -3.85
N ALA A 137 -46.84 9.98 -4.38
CA ALA A 137 -48.02 9.65 -5.17
C ALA A 137 -49.32 9.77 -4.34
N PHE A 138 -49.33 9.27 -3.11
CA PHE A 138 -50.48 9.43 -2.22
C PHE A 138 -50.75 10.88 -1.81
N PHE A 139 -49.70 11.67 -1.59
CA PHE A 139 -49.84 13.10 -1.29
C PHE A 139 -50.58 13.85 -2.41
N PHE A 140 -50.19 13.63 -3.67
CA PHE A 140 -50.85 14.26 -4.83
C PHE A 140 -52.19 13.60 -5.20
N SER A 141 -52.41 12.33 -4.84
CA SER A 141 -53.69 11.65 -5.05
C SER A 141 -54.80 12.10 -4.08
N ARG A 142 -54.46 12.85 -3.03
CA ARG A 142 -55.46 13.37 -2.08
C ARG A 142 -56.28 14.46 -2.76
N ARG A 143 -57.53 14.15 -3.12
CA ARG A 143 -58.47 15.14 -3.66
C ARG A 143 -58.65 16.28 -2.65
N LYS A 144 -58.60 17.54 -3.13
CA LYS A 144 -59.05 18.68 -2.34
C LYS A 144 -60.50 18.42 -1.93
N ALA A 145 -60.73 18.29 -0.63
CA ALA A 145 -62.07 18.42 -0.06
C ALA A 145 -62.51 19.89 -0.17
#